data_AF-A0A918B7D3-F1
#
_entry.id   AF-A0A918B7D3-F1
#
_cell.length_a   1.000
_cell.length_b   1.000
_cell.length_c   1.000
_cell.angle_alpha   90.00
_cell.angle_beta   90.00
_cell.angle_gamma   90.00
#
_symmetry.space_group_name_H-M   'P 1'
#
loop_
_entity.id
_entity.type
_entity.pdbx_description
1 polymer ?
#
loop_
_entity_poly.entity_id
_entity_poly.type
_entity_poly.pdbx_seq_one_letter_code
_entity_poly.pdbx_strand_id
1 'polypeptide(L)'
;MKDAGRGAADDPTLVLGVHGILDQHPWVDRVRTEDDLDEDVFSLVTKRASAYGFSSTLLGKAAAHLELWEHNDADGDWAQDGRVRQLAWLQATLPGRPRGRRLPLLPAVTVLTDALHRVGTVRFTGLHAVVPLRGVADVRAELATVADWYALADPDGSAVLTVTVSARPSAGLAGRDAEVREAALARTYERMTVEAASLPGPPPGLASPLAGEMQTTGMRQALAFRCGVREWSPDVAAWTTEIFADALRATGTAEPVLVTVSQQGQ
;
A
#
# COMPACT_ATOMS: atom_id res chain seq x y z
N MET A 1 -14.78 -23.89 32.61
CA MET A 1 -14.29 -24.21 31.25
C MET A 1 -15.13 -23.39 30.27
N LYS A 2 -15.03 -22.05 30.35
CA LYS A 2 -14.33 -21.15 29.40
C LYS A 2 -14.85 -21.23 27.97
N ASP A 3 -15.81 -20.33 27.69
CA ASP A 3 -16.06 -19.60 26.44
C ASP A 3 -15.39 -20.15 25.17
N ALA A 4 -16.09 -21.05 24.49
CA ALA A 4 -15.94 -21.28 23.06
C ALA A 4 -17.17 -20.65 22.40
N GLY A 5 -17.05 -19.45 21.85
CA GLY A 5 -18.19 -18.79 21.18
C GLY A 5 -18.23 -17.26 21.15
N ARG A 6 -17.13 -16.55 21.41
CA ARG A 6 -16.98 -15.18 20.90
C ARG A 6 -16.37 -15.28 19.51
N GLY A 7 -17.15 -14.90 18.51
CA GLY A 7 -16.82 -15.06 17.09
C GLY A 7 -15.42 -14.56 16.75
N ALA A 8 -14.81 -15.22 15.77
CA ALA A 8 -13.79 -14.58 14.95
C ALA A 8 -14.41 -13.26 14.48
N ALA A 9 -14.01 -12.15 15.08
CA ALA A 9 -14.20 -10.87 14.44
C ALA A 9 -13.41 -10.99 13.13
N ASP A 10 -14.05 -10.81 11.97
CA ASP A 10 -13.37 -10.87 10.67
C ASP A 10 -12.08 -10.05 10.75
N ASP A 11 -10.93 -10.73 10.76
CA ASP A 11 -9.65 -10.05 10.85
C ASP A 11 -9.51 -9.13 9.64
N PRO A 12 -9.11 -7.86 9.83
CA PRO A 12 -9.13 -6.89 8.76
C PRO A 12 -8.15 -7.29 7.66
N THR A 13 -8.61 -7.24 6.41
CA THR A 13 -7.78 -7.49 5.24
C THR A 13 -7.16 -6.19 4.74
N LEU A 14 -5.84 -6.22 4.53
CA LEU A 14 -5.08 -5.22 3.78
C LEU A 14 -4.80 -5.79 2.39
N VAL A 15 -5.09 -5.03 1.34
CA VAL A 15 -4.63 -5.35 -0.02
C VAL A 15 -3.76 -4.20 -0.49
N LEU A 16 -2.63 -4.47 -1.14
CA LEU A 16 -1.84 -3.44 -1.81
C LEU A 16 -1.24 -3.98 -3.09
N GLY A 17 -0.96 -3.10 -4.04
CA GLY A 17 -0.19 -3.49 -5.22
C GLY A 17 0.58 -2.35 -5.86
N VAL A 18 1.75 -2.72 -6.36
CA VAL A 18 2.77 -1.89 -6.97
C VAL A 18 2.59 -1.93 -8.48
N HIS A 19 2.56 -0.75 -9.09
CA HIS A 19 2.36 -0.55 -10.52
C HIS A 19 3.60 0.07 -11.14
N GLY A 20 3.89 -0.32 -12.38
CA GLY A 20 5.06 0.16 -13.08
C GLY A 20 5.33 -0.58 -14.38
N ILE A 21 6.55 -0.40 -14.88
CA ILE A 21 7.13 -1.22 -15.93
C ILE A 21 8.27 -2.03 -15.34
N LEU A 22 8.31 -3.32 -15.63
CA LEU A 22 9.39 -4.22 -15.24
C LEU A 22 10.19 -4.61 -16.47
N ASP A 23 11.47 -4.26 -16.47
CA ASP A 23 12.45 -4.80 -17.41
C ASP A 23 13.08 -6.03 -16.73
N GLN A 24 12.60 -7.22 -17.08
CA GLN A 24 13.09 -8.46 -16.48
C GLN A 24 14.54 -8.72 -16.87
N HIS A 25 15.31 -9.29 -15.95
CA HIS A 25 16.67 -9.69 -16.28
C HIS A 25 16.67 -10.83 -17.31
N PRO A 26 17.54 -10.79 -18.35
CA PRO A 26 17.55 -11.79 -19.42
C PRO A 26 17.81 -13.24 -18.97
N TRP A 27 18.29 -13.43 -17.73
CA TRP A 27 18.61 -14.74 -17.17
C TRP A 27 17.47 -15.36 -16.34
N VAL A 28 16.40 -14.61 -16.03
CA VAL A 28 15.32 -15.11 -15.14
C VAL A 28 14.66 -16.35 -15.74
N ASP A 29 14.27 -16.31 -17.01
CA ASP A 29 13.62 -17.46 -17.67
C ASP A 29 14.57 -18.66 -17.78
N ARG A 30 15.87 -18.40 -17.95
CA ARG A 30 16.89 -19.44 -17.96
C ARG A 30 16.96 -20.14 -16.60
N VAL A 31 17.10 -19.38 -15.52
CA VAL A 31 17.17 -19.93 -14.15
C VAL A 31 15.90 -20.69 -13.80
N ARG A 32 14.72 -20.18 -14.16
CA ARG A 32 13.45 -20.91 -13.96
C ARG A 32 13.44 -22.27 -14.65
N THR A 33 13.94 -22.31 -15.88
CA THR A 33 13.95 -23.54 -16.69
C THR A 33 15.05 -24.51 -16.24
N GLU A 34 16.25 -24.01 -15.96
CA GLU A 34 17.42 -24.83 -15.61
C GLU A 34 17.34 -25.40 -14.19
N ASP A 35 16.84 -24.62 -13.23
CA ASP A 35 16.78 -24.98 -11.82
C ASP A 35 15.37 -25.48 -11.39
N ASP A 36 14.43 -25.61 -12.33
CA ASP A 36 13.01 -25.97 -12.07
C ASP A 36 12.38 -25.09 -10.97
N LEU A 37 12.70 -23.80 -11.02
CA LEU A 37 12.30 -22.80 -10.04
C LEU A 37 11.01 -22.11 -10.49
N ASP A 38 9.88 -22.47 -9.88
CA ASP A 38 8.59 -21.80 -10.08
C ASP A 38 8.44 -20.60 -9.11
N GLU A 39 9.40 -19.66 -9.17
CA GLU A 39 9.39 -18.46 -8.33
C GLU A 39 8.45 -17.40 -8.93
N ASP A 40 7.25 -17.34 -8.37
CA ASP A 40 6.24 -16.30 -8.59
C ASP A 40 6.32 -15.18 -7.54
N VAL A 41 5.45 -14.17 -7.67
CA VAL A 41 5.36 -13.06 -6.71
C VAL A 41 5.10 -13.58 -5.31
N PHE A 42 4.16 -14.53 -5.15
CA PHE A 42 3.80 -15.10 -3.86
C PHE A 42 5.00 -15.71 -3.14
N SER A 43 5.76 -16.55 -3.84
CA SER A 43 6.93 -17.26 -3.32
C SER A 43 8.03 -16.28 -2.90
N LEU A 44 8.33 -15.28 -3.74
CA LEU A 44 9.35 -14.27 -3.45
C LEU A 44 8.96 -13.38 -2.26
N VAL A 45 7.71 -12.89 -2.23
CA VAL A 45 7.23 -12.02 -1.14
C VAL A 45 7.18 -12.79 0.18
N THR A 46 6.73 -14.04 0.18
CA THR A 46 6.70 -14.89 1.37
C THR A 46 8.10 -15.13 1.94
N LYS A 47 9.07 -15.45 1.08
CA LYS A 47 10.48 -15.61 1.47
C LYS A 47 11.05 -14.33 2.05
N ARG A 48 10.75 -13.18 1.41
CA ARG A 48 11.28 -11.89 1.85
C ARG A 48 10.65 -11.42 3.15
N ALA A 49 9.34 -11.56 3.31
CA ALA A 49 8.63 -11.26 4.55
C ALA A 49 9.13 -12.13 5.72
N SER A 50 9.39 -13.43 5.46
CA SER A 50 9.98 -14.34 6.44
C SER A 50 11.41 -13.94 6.83
N ALA A 51 12.23 -13.52 5.86
CA ALA A 51 13.59 -13.06 6.13
C ALA A 51 13.65 -11.82 7.04
N TYR A 52 12.63 -10.94 6.97
CA TYR A 52 12.49 -9.80 7.86
C TYR A 52 11.78 -10.11 9.18
N GLY A 53 11.23 -11.32 9.34
CA GLY A 53 10.38 -11.67 10.49
C GLY A 53 9.04 -10.92 10.50
N PHE A 54 8.58 -10.38 9.36
CA PHE A 54 7.31 -9.65 9.25
C PHE A 54 6.11 -10.58 9.16
N SER A 55 6.30 -11.77 8.59
CA SER A 55 5.28 -12.80 8.44
C SER A 55 5.99 -14.15 8.39
N SER A 56 5.31 -15.24 8.74
CA SER A 56 5.86 -16.57 8.57
C SER A 56 4.78 -17.59 8.24
N THR A 57 5.07 -18.46 7.28
CA THR A 57 4.28 -19.67 7.04
C THR A 57 4.81 -20.89 7.81
N LEU A 58 6.00 -20.75 8.44
CA LEU A 58 6.74 -21.83 9.10
C LEU A 58 6.59 -21.82 10.62
N LEU A 59 6.21 -20.68 11.21
CA LEU A 59 6.10 -20.56 12.65
C LEU A 59 4.75 -21.10 13.11
N GLY A 60 4.77 -22.17 13.92
CA GLY A 60 3.58 -22.58 14.66
C GLY A 60 3.06 -21.45 15.56
N LYS A 61 1.86 -21.64 16.15
CA LYS A 61 1.12 -20.67 16.99
C LYS A 61 1.94 -19.92 18.06
N ALA A 62 3.12 -20.42 18.43
CA ALA A 62 4.02 -19.81 19.40
C ALA A 62 4.61 -18.45 18.95
N ALA A 63 4.74 -18.14 17.66
CA ALA A 63 5.31 -16.85 17.20
C ALA A 63 4.32 -15.89 16.53
N ALA A 64 3.04 -16.29 16.40
CA ALA A 64 1.98 -15.49 15.76
C ALA A 64 1.77 -14.09 16.36
N HIS A 65 2.25 -13.84 17.59
CA HIS A 65 2.15 -12.53 18.25
C HIS A 65 3.20 -11.51 17.78
N LEU A 66 4.25 -11.97 17.09
CA LEU A 66 5.32 -11.14 16.54
C LEU A 66 5.08 -10.78 15.07
N GLU A 67 4.19 -11.49 14.39
CA GLU A 67 3.89 -11.26 12.98
C GLU A 67 3.16 -9.92 12.79
N LEU A 68 3.55 -9.21 11.73
CA LEU A 68 2.88 -7.99 11.28
C LEU A 68 1.61 -8.30 10.50
N TRP A 69 1.61 -9.43 9.77
CA TRP A 69 0.47 -9.94 9.01
C TRP A 69 0.58 -11.45 8.73
N GLU A 70 -0.57 -12.06 8.39
CA GLU A 70 -0.69 -13.40 7.80
C GLU A 70 -0.85 -13.27 6.28
N HIS A 71 -0.02 -13.99 5.52
CA HIS A 71 -0.02 -13.93 4.06
C HIS A 71 -1.23 -14.71 3.51
N ASN A 72 -2.09 -14.07 2.72
CA ASN A 72 -3.24 -14.75 2.12
C ASN A 72 -2.97 -15.11 0.66
N ASP A 73 -2.64 -14.11 -0.16
CA ASP A 73 -2.54 -14.24 -1.61
C ASP A 73 -1.67 -13.12 -2.18
N ALA A 74 -1.04 -13.37 -3.32
CA ALA A 74 -0.16 -12.43 -4.00
C ALA A 74 0.11 -12.91 -5.44
N ASP A 75 0.10 -11.99 -6.39
CA ASP A 75 0.35 -12.29 -7.80
C ASP A 75 0.85 -11.02 -8.51
N GLY A 76 1.17 -11.09 -9.81
CA GLY A 76 1.63 -9.94 -10.58
C GLY A 76 1.72 -10.22 -12.08
N ASP A 77 1.60 -9.15 -12.86
CA ASP A 77 1.76 -9.19 -14.32
C ASP A 77 3.16 -8.68 -14.70
N TRP A 78 4.00 -9.59 -15.18
CA TRP A 78 5.38 -9.33 -15.61
C TRP A 78 5.54 -9.31 -17.14
N ALA A 79 4.45 -9.14 -17.90
CA ALA A 79 4.52 -9.05 -19.36
C ALA A 79 5.54 -7.99 -19.82
N GLN A 80 6.42 -8.39 -20.75
CA GLN A 80 7.49 -7.56 -21.29
C GLN A 80 7.01 -6.73 -22.51
N ASP A 81 5.96 -5.92 -22.32
CA ASP A 81 5.32 -5.15 -23.40
C ASP A 81 5.50 -3.62 -23.29
N GLY A 82 6.31 -3.17 -22.32
CA GLY A 82 6.60 -1.76 -22.10
C GLY A 82 5.39 -0.93 -21.65
N ARG A 83 4.33 -1.57 -21.14
CA ARG A 83 3.16 -0.89 -20.58
C ARG A 83 3.20 -0.88 -19.07
N VAL A 84 2.46 0.07 -18.48
CA VAL A 84 2.20 0.06 -17.03
C VAL A 84 1.34 -1.14 -16.68
N ARG A 85 1.83 -1.97 -15.76
CA ARG A 85 1.18 -3.18 -15.25
C ARG A 85 1.11 -3.15 -13.73
N GLN A 86 0.22 -3.95 -13.15
CA GLN A 86 0.27 -4.29 -11.72
C GLN A 86 1.35 -5.35 -11.53
N LEU A 87 2.58 -4.89 -11.27
CA LEU A 87 3.76 -5.74 -11.26
C LEU A 87 3.75 -6.74 -10.10
N ALA A 88 3.20 -6.35 -8.96
CA ALA A 88 3.02 -7.24 -7.82
C ALA A 88 1.92 -6.71 -6.91
N TRP A 89 1.12 -7.60 -6.33
CA TRP A 89 0.17 -7.26 -5.28
C TRP A 89 0.21 -8.29 -4.15
N LEU A 90 -0.27 -7.88 -2.98
CA LEU A 90 -0.34 -8.67 -1.76
C LEU A 90 -1.68 -8.45 -1.08
N GLN A 91 -2.34 -9.54 -0.73
CA GLN A 91 -3.45 -9.59 0.23
C GLN A 91 -2.95 -10.20 1.54
N ALA A 92 -3.19 -9.50 2.63
CA ALA A 92 -2.73 -9.85 3.96
C ALA A 92 -3.89 -9.79 4.97
N THR A 93 -4.00 -10.80 5.82
CA THR A 93 -4.84 -10.76 7.02
C THR A 93 -4.04 -10.12 8.14
N LEU A 94 -4.69 -9.28 8.95
CA LEU A 94 -4.05 -8.59 10.06
C LEU A 94 -4.51 -9.23 11.40
N PRO A 95 -3.91 -10.35 11.81
CA PRO A 95 -4.41 -11.17 12.91
C PRO A 95 -4.33 -10.45 14.26
N GLY A 96 -5.36 -10.65 15.09
CA GLY A 96 -5.27 -10.47 16.54
C GLY A 96 -4.78 -9.08 16.96
N ARG A 97 -5.06 -8.04 16.17
CA ARG A 97 -4.55 -6.69 16.45
C ARG A 97 -5.09 -6.20 17.79
N PRO A 98 -4.22 -5.98 18.80
CA PRO A 98 -4.59 -5.07 19.87
C PRO A 98 -4.98 -3.75 19.21
N ARG A 99 -6.10 -3.16 19.63
CA ARG A 99 -6.49 -1.81 19.15
C ARG A 99 -5.27 -0.90 19.22
N GLY A 100 -4.98 -0.19 18.14
CA GLY A 100 -3.86 0.75 18.13
C GLY A 100 -2.52 0.23 17.60
N ARG A 101 -2.49 -0.82 16.76
CA ARG A 101 -1.29 -1.11 15.94
C ARG A 101 -1.30 -0.37 14.60
N ARG A 102 -0.14 0.16 14.22
CA ARG A 102 0.16 0.76 12.90
C ARG A 102 -0.07 -0.26 11.77
N LEU A 103 -0.51 0.20 10.60
CA LEU A 103 -0.64 -0.66 9.41
C LEU A 103 0.75 -0.98 8.83
N PRO A 104 1.04 -2.22 8.38
CA PRO A 104 2.35 -2.57 7.85
C PRO A 104 2.48 -2.13 6.38
N LEU A 105 2.07 -0.90 6.05
CA LEU A 105 2.07 -0.40 4.66
C LEU A 105 3.48 -0.39 4.09
N LEU A 106 4.42 0.31 4.76
CA LEU A 106 5.81 0.34 4.31
C LEU A 106 6.45 -1.06 4.29
N PRO A 107 6.39 -1.88 5.37
CA PRO A 107 6.89 -3.26 5.33
C PRO A 107 6.35 -4.09 4.15
N ALA A 108 5.05 -3.98 3.85
CA ALA A 108 4.43 -4.72 2.75
C ALA A 108 4.89 -4.21 1.37
N VAL A 109 5.02 -2.89 1.20
CA VAL A 109 5.58 -2.30 -0.02
C VAL A 109 7.04 -2.71 -0.21
N THR A 110 7.85 -2.68 0.85
CA THR A 110 9.25 -3.10 0.81
C THR A 110 9.40 -4.54 0.31
N VAL A 111 8.61 -5.50 0.81
CA VAL A 111 8.74 -6.90 0.36
C VAL A 111 8.31 -7.10 -1.09
N LEU A 112 7.31 -6.35 -1.57
CA LEU A 112 6.91 -6.38 -2.99
C LEU A 112 8.00 -5.78 -3.87
N THR A 113 8.53 -4.62 -3.49
CA THR A 113 9.58 -3.94 -4.24
C THR A 113 10.88 -4.75 -4.26
N ASP A 114 11.27 -5.38 -3.16
CA ASP A 114 12.42 -6.28 -3.11
C ASP A 114 12.24 -7.51 -4.01
N ALA A 115 11.04 -8.10 -4.02
CA ALA A 115 10.71 -9.22 -4.91
C ALA A 115 10.84 -8.82 -6.39
N LEU A 116 10.36 -7.63 -6.76
CA LEU A 116 10.48 -7.11 -8.12
C LEU A 116 11.93 -6.80 -8.51
N HIS A 117 12.70 -6.16 -7.62
CA HIS A 117 14.12 -5.88 -7.86
C HIS A 117 14.98 -7.15 -7.95
N ARG A 118 14.50 -8.28 -7.39
CA ARG A 118 15.19 -9.56 -7.55
C ARG A 118 15.13 -10.09 -8.98
N VAL A 119 14.05 -9.78 -9.71
CA VAL A 119 13.78 -10.31 -11.05
C VAL A 119 14.01 -9.31 -12.18
N GLY A 120 14.18 -8.02 -11.87
CA GLY A 120 14.45 -7.02 -12.90
C GLY A 120 14.61 -5.60 -12.38
N THR A 121 14.60 -4.65 -13.32
CA THR A 121 14.61 -3.21 -13.02
C THR A 121 13.18 -2.68 -13.10
N VAL A 122 12.77 -1.92 -12.09
CA VAL A 122 11.40 -1.40 -11.98
C VAL A 122 11.38 0.10 -12.25
N ARG A 123 10.55 0.51 -13.21
CA ARG A 123 10.09 1.89 -13.31
C ARG A 123 8.74 2.02 -12.61
N PHE A 124 8.78 2.42 -11.34
CA PHE A 124 7.60 2.56 -10.48
C PHE A 124 6.71 3.73 -10.91
N THR A 125 5.41 3.48 -11.07
CA THR A 125 4.44 4.51 -11.52
C THR A 125 3.29 4.73 -10.54
N GLY A 126 3.00 3.79 -9.65
CA GLY A 126 1.98 4.00 -8.63
C GLY A 126 1.78 2.84 -7.67
N LEU A 127 1.07 3.12 -6.58
CA LEU A 127 0.67 2.21 -5.54
C LEU A 127 -0.85 2.31 -5.38
N HIS A 128 -1.49 1.19 -5.10
CA HIS A 128 -2.83 1.19 -4.53
C HIS A 128 -2.85 0.37 -3.25
N ALA A 129 -3.76 0.73 -2.34
CA ALA A 129 -4.00 0.00 -1.11
C ALA A 129 -5.47 0.04 -0.71
N VAL A 130 -6.06 -1.12 -0.43
CA VAL A 130 -7.34 -1.25 0.28
C VAL A 130 -7.03 -1.31 1.76
N VAL A 131 -7.33 -0.23 2.47
CA VAL A 131 -6.92 0.00 3.85
C VAL A 131 -8.11 -0.21 4.81
N PRO A 132 -8.01 -1.15 5.76
CA PRO A 132 -9.05 -1.33 6.78
C PRO A 132 -8.86 -0.29 7.90
N LEU A 133 -9.65 0.79 7.89
CA LEU A 133 -9.48 1.91 8.84
C LEU A 133 -10.00 1.61 10.26
N ARG A 134 -10.91 0.64 10.42
CA ARG A 134 -11.47 0.28 11.73
C ARG A 134 -10.38 -0.23 12.67
N GLY A 135 -10.20 0.47 13.79
CA GLY A 135 -9.28 0.04 14.85
C GLY A 135 -7.80 0.32 14.57
N VAL A 136 -7.49 1.05 13.49
CA VAL A 136 -6.14 1.56 13.20
C VAL A 136 -5.71 2.57 14.28
N ALA A 137 -4.43 2.55 14.63
CA ALA A 137 -3.83 3.46 15.60
C ALA A 137 -3.82 4.92 15.13
N ASP A 138 -3.70 5.84 16.08
CA ASP A 138 -3.12 7.15 15.79
C ASP A 138 -1.61 6.97 15.61
N VAL A 139 -1.11 7.29 14.42
CA VAL A 139 0.31 7.06 14.03
C VAL A 139 1.08 8.37 13.83
N ARG A 140 0.59 9.49 14.37
CA ARG A 140 1.22 10.80 14.17
C ARG A 140 2.68 10.85 14.63
N ALA A 141 3.03 10.24 15.76
CA ALA A 141 4.41 10.23 16.26
C ALA A 141 5.36 9.50 15.30
N GLU A 142 4.91 8.38 14.75
CA GLU A 142 5.64 7.59 13.77
C GLU A 142 5.76 8.34 12.44
N LEU A 143 4.68 8.99 11.97
CA LEU A 143 4.71 9.82 10.77
C LEU A 143 5.69 10.99 10.90
N ALA A 144 5.78 11.62 12.08
CA ALA A 144 6.77 12.67 12.35
C ALA A 144 8.19 12.14 12.23
N THR A 145 8.44 10.96 12.79
CA THR A 145 9.76 10.31 12.74
C THR A 145 10.16 9.95 11.30
N VAL A 146 9.20 9.46 10.51
CA VAL A 146 9.43 9.13 9.09
C VAL A 146 9.60 10.40 8.24
N ALA A 147 8.98 11.52 8.60
CA ALA A 147 9.16 12.77 7.87
C ALA A 147 10.62 13.26 7.90
N ASP A 148 11.39 12.98 8.95
CA ASP A 148 12.81 13.30 9.03
C ASP A 148 13.66 12.50 8.04
N TRP A 149 13.22 11.28 7.66
CA TRP A 149 13.86 10.52 6.59
C TRP A 149 13.76 11.28 5.25
N TYR A 150 12.57 11.78 4.92
CA TYR A 150 12.32 12.55 3.70
C TYR A 150 12.88 13.98 3.73
N ALA A 151 13.32 14.46 4.91
CA ALA A 151 14.03 15.73 5.02
C ALA A 151 15.37 15.73 4.26
N LEU A 152 15.95 14.54 4.05
CA LEU A 152 17.23 14.34 3.37
C LEU A 152 17.12 14.24 1.85
N ALA A 153 15.90 14.27 1.29
CA ALA A 153 15.70 14.28 -0.16
C ALA A 153 16.36 15.52 -0.80
N ASP A 154 16.74 15.38 -2.08
CA ASP A 154 17.34 16.45 -2.88
C ASP A 154 16.50 17.75 -2.76
N PRO A 155 17.06 18.87 -2.28
CA PRO A 155 16.33 20.12 -2.14
C PRO A 155 15.81 20.66 -3.46
N ASP A 156 16.44 20.33 -4.59
CA ASP A 156 16.01 20.72 -5.94
C ASP A 156 15.08 19.68 -6.58
N GLY A 157 14.87 18.55 -5.90
CA GLY A 157 13.93 17.51 -6.30
C GLY A 157 12.48 18.00 -6.27
N SER A 158 11.72 17.64 -7.30
CA SER A 158 10.31 17.98 -7.41
C SER A 158 9.55 16.88 -8.13
N ALA A 159 8.66 16.22 -7.39
CA ALA A 159 7.70 15.26 -7.92
C ALA A 159 6.28 15.62 -7.51
N VAL A 160 5.33 15.33 -8.40
CA VAL A 160 3.90 15.58 -8.19
C VAL A 160 3.15 14.27 -8.20
N LEU A 161 2.43 14.02 -7.12
CA LEU A 161 1.64 12.83 -6.89
C LEU A 161 0.15 13.13 -7.05
N THR A 162 -0.58 12.18 -7.61
CA THR A 162 -2.03 12.13 -7.55
C THR A 162 -2.41 11.13 -6.46
N VAL A 163 -3.25 11.57 -5.52
CA VAL A 163 -3.85 10.69 -4.51
C VAL A 163 -5.34 10.64 -4.74
N THR A 164 -5.93 9.45 -4.83
CA THR A 164 -7.39 9.29 -4.87
C THR A 164 -7.85 8.42 -3.71
N VAL A 165 -8.99 8.78 -3.12
CA VAL A 165 -9.67 7.95 -2.12
C VAL A 165 -11.01 7.51 -2.66
N SER A 166 -11.19 6.20 -2.78
CA SER A 166 -12.44 5.56 -3.14
C SER A 166 -13.03 4.86 -1.92
N ALA A 167 -14.32 5.02 -1.71
CA ALA A 167 -15.02 4.41 -0.59
C ALA A 167 -16.47 4.07 -0.97
N ARG A 168 -17.12 3.26 -0.13
CA ARG A 168 -18.58 3.04 -0.25
C ARG A 168 -19.32 4.31 0.19
N PRO A 169 -20.53 4.57 -0.33
CA PRO A 169 -21.31 5.75 0.07
C PRO A 169 -21.53 5.87 1.58
N SER A 170 -21.62 4.75 2.29
CA SER A 170 -21.76 4.67 3.75
C SER A 170 -20.60 5.30 4.53
N ALA A 171 -19.41 5.40 3.93
CA ALA A 171 -18.26 6.06 4.52
C ALA A 171 -18.40 7.59 4.64
N GLY A 172 -19.40 8.19 3.97
CA GLY A 172 -19.77 9.60 4.15
C GLY A 172 -18.67 10.60 3.75
N LEU A 173 -17.84 10.27 2.75
CA LEU A 173 -16.72 11.13 2.34
C LEU A 173 -17.10 12.31 1.43
N ALA A 174 -18.32 12.33 0.90
CA ALA A 174 -18.76 13.38 -0.02
C ALA A 174 -18.71 14.77 0.65
N GLY A 175 -18.02 15.73 0.01
CA GLY A 175 -17.88 17.10 0.51
C GLY A 175 -16.93 17.28 1.70
N ARG A 176 -16.11 16.27 2.00
CA ARG A 176 -15.12 16.30 3.12
C ARG A 176 -13.69 16.56 2.64
N ASP A 177 -13.51 17.07 1.43
CA ASP A 177 -12.22 17.35 0.82
C ASP A 177 -11.36 18.29 1.68
N ALA A 178 -11.90 19.44 2.10
CA ALA A 178 -11.18 20.39 2.93
C ALA A 178 -10.75 19.78 4.28
N GLU A 179 -11.64 19.05 4.95
CA GLU A 179 -11.35 18.44 6.25
C GLU A 179 -10.24 17.37 6.15
N VAL A 180 -10.34 16.47 5.18
CA VAL A 180 -9.33 15.42 4.95
C VAL A 180 -8.02 16.03 4.48
N ARG A 181 -8.06 17.10 3.66
CA ARG A 181 -6.86 17.84 3.22
C ARG A 181 -6.12 18.45 4.39
N GLU A 182 -6.80 19.18 5.27
CA GLU A 182 -6.18 19.79 6.46
C GLU A 182 -5.59 18.72 7.37
N ALA A 183 -6.34 17.63 7.59
CA ALA A 183 -5.85 16.50 8.37
C ALA A 183 -4.60 15.86 7.73
N ALA A 184 -4.59 15.62 6.42
CA ALA A 184 -3.44 15.08 5.71
C ALA A 184 -2.24 16.03 5.76
N LEU A 185 -2.44 17.31 5.49
CA LEU A 185 -1.39 18.34 5.52
C LEU A 185 -0.70 18.40 6.89
N ALA A 186 -1.46 18.36 7.97
CA ALA A 186 -0.92 18.34 9.34
C ALA A 186 -0.04 17.11 9.66
N ARG A 187 -0.15 16.04 8.86
CA ARG A 187 0.61 14.78 9.00
C ARG A 187 1.82 14.68 8.07
N THR A 188 2.01 15.68 7.21
CA THR A 188 3.16 15.74 6.29
C THR A 188 4.42 16.26 6.95
N TYR A 189 4.28 16.96 8.08
CA TYR A 189 5.38 17.63 8.78
C TYR A 189 6.22 18.50 7.83
N GLU A 190 5.54 19.25 6.97
CA GLU A 190 6.12 20.20 5.99
C GLU A 190 6.96 19.54 4.88
N ARG A 191 6.93 18.21 4.75
CA ARG A 191 7.65 17.48 3.69
C ARG A 191 6.84 17.23 2.43
N MET A 192 5.54 17.53 2.47
CA MET A 192 4.62 17.33 1.36
C MET A 192 3.57 18.43 1.35
N THR A 193 3.27 18.99 0.18
CA THR A 193 2.09 19.85 0.00
C THR A 193 0.86 19.00 -0.29
N VAL A 194 -0.33 19.46 0.11
CA VAL A 194 -1.58 18.75 -0.16
C VAL A 194 -2.64 19.74 -0.66
N GLU A 195 -3.02 19.60 -1.93
CA GLU A 195 -4.02 20.43 -2.59
C GLU A 195 -5.20 19.57 -3.00
N ALA A 196 -6.42 20.09 -2.81
CA ALA A 196 -7.61 19.42 -3.35
C ALA A 196 -7.53 19.42 -4.89
N ALA A 197 -7.84 18.29 -5.50
CA ALA A 197 -7.84 18.15 -6.94
C ALA A 197 -9.24 17.75 -7.43
N SER A 198 -9.61 18.26 -8.61
CA SER A 198 -10.73 17.73 -9.38
C SER A 198 -10.14 16.83 -10.46
N LEU A 199 -10.38 15.53 -10.40
CA LEU A 199 -9.98 14.62 -11.46
C LEU A 199 -11.20 13.83 -11.96
N PRO A 200 -11.67 14.12 -13.19
CA PRO A 200 -12.52 13.21 -13.92
C PRO A 200 -11.63 12.24 -14.70
N GLY A 201 -11.34 11.07 -14.13
CA GLY A 201 -10.63 10.01 -14.84
C GLY A 201 -9.95 8.98 -13.94
N PRO A 202 -9.56 7.82 -14.49
CA PRO A 202 -8.76 6.85 -13.76
C PRO A 202 -7.41 7.47 -13.35
N PRO A 203 -6.90 7.19 -12.14
CA PRO A 203 -5.63 7.71 -11.69
C PRO A 203 -4.51 7.31 -12.67
N PRO A 204 -3.63 8.25 -13.08
CA PRO A 204 -2.55 7.95 -14.00
C PRO A 204 -1.58 6.94 -13.38
N GLY A 205 -0.79 6.23 -14.18
CA GLY A 205 0.28 5.37 -13.66
C GLY A 205 -0.17 4.10 -12.94
N LEU A 206 -1.45 3.74 -13.01
CA LEU A 206 -2.00 2.50 -12.48
C LEU A 206 -2.61 1.67 -13.62
N ALA A 207 -2.41 0.36 -13.56
CA ALA A 207 -3.04 -0.60 -14.43
C ALA A 207 -4.39 -1.04 -13.85
N SER A 208 -5.40 -1.18 -14.71
CA SER A 208 -6.69 -1.76 -14.34
C SER A 208 -6.83 -3.17 -14.95
N PRO A 209 -7.54 -4.10 -14.30
CA PRO A 209 -8.16 -3.95 -12.97
C PRO A 209 -7.14 -3.96 -11.81
N LEU A 210 -7.54 -3.40 -10.67
CA LEU A 210 -6.76 -3.43 -9.43
C LEU A 210 -7.03 -4.74 -8.68
N ALA A 211 -6.01 -5.30 -8.03
CA ALA A 211 -6.22 -6.39 -7.09
C ALA A 211 -7.18 -6.00 -5.95
N GLY A 212 -7.89 -6.99 -5.43
CA GLY A 212 -8.89 -6.79 -4.38
C GLY A 212 -10.27 -6.32 -4.89
N GLU A 213 -10.68 -6.75 -6.09
CA GLU A 213 -12.00 -6.41 -6.67
C GLU A 213 -13.17 -6.74 -5.73
N MET A 214 -13.09 -7.88 -5.03
CA MET A 214 -14.10 -8.28 -4.04
C MET A 214 -14.18 -7.27 -2.89
N GLN A 215 -13.05 -6.79 -2.37
CA GLN A 215 -12.97 -5.83 -1.27
C GLN A 215 -13.39 -4.42 -1.72
N THR A 216 -13.10 -4.06 -2.97
CA THR A 216 -13.42 -2.76 -3.58
C THR A 216 -14.82 -2.69 -4.18
N THR A 217 -15.59 -3.78 -4.13
CA THR A 217 -16.97 -3.82 -4.64
C THR A 217 -17.82 -2.71 -4.01
N GLY A 218 -18.45 -1.92 -4.87
CA GLY A 218 -19.30 -0.78 -4.50
C GLY A 218 -18.57 0.50 -4.09
N MET A 219 -17.23 0.49 -4.08
CA MET A 219 -16.45 1.71 -3.86
C MET A 219 -16.49 2.62 -5.08
N ARG A 220 -16.52 3.92 -4.84
CA ARG A 220 -16.41 4.96 -5.88
C ARG A 220 -15.45 6.02 -5.39
N GLN A 221 -14.72 6.64 -6.32
CA GLN A 221 -13.85 7.77 -5.99
C GLN A 221 -14.68 8.86 -5.32
N ALA A 222 -14.29 9.23 -4.11
CA ALA A 222 -14.94 10.24 -3.30
C ALA A 222 -14.07 11.49 -3.16
N LEU A 223 -12.74 11.34 -3.11
CA LEU A 223 -11.79 12.42 -2.91
C LEU A 223 -10.60 12.28 -3.87
N ALA A 224 -10.00 13.40 -4.26
CA ALA A 224 -8.76 13.44 -5.01
C ALA A 224 -7.89 14.62 -4.55
N PHE A 225 -6.57 14.40 -4.52
CA PHE A 225 -5.59 15.37 -4.06
C PHE A 225 -4.38 15.37 -4.98
N ARG A 226 -3.77 16.55 -5.14
CA ARG A 226 -2.46 16.74 -5.74
C ARG A 226 -1.47 16.97 -4.61
N CYS A 227 -0.41 16.18 -4.56
CA CYS A 227 0.62 16.31 -3.54
C CYS A 227 1.98 16.62 -4.16
N GLY A 228 2.68 17.64 -3.66
CA GLY A 228 4.05 17.96 -4.06
C GLY A 228 5.05 17.37 -3.06
N VAL A 229 6.06 16.67 -3.54
CA VAL A 229 7.14 16.05 -2.75
C VAL A 229 8.49 16.28 -3.45
N ARG A 230 9.60 16.04 -2.75
CA ARG A 230 10.94 16.21 -3.32
C ARG A 230 11.44 15.02 -4.13
N GLU A 231 10.96 13.82 -3.81
CA GLU A 231 11.37 12.59 -4.48
C GLU A 231 10.18 11.68 -4.77
N TRP A 232 10.34 10.76 -5.71
CA TRP A 232 9.36 9.74 -6.03
C TRP A 232 9.97 8.36 -5.84
N SER A 233 9.34 7.56 -4.97
CA SER A 233 9.75 6.19 -4.67
C SER A 233 8.56 5.37 -4.15
N PRO A 234 8.64 4.03 -4.14
CA PRO A 234 7.66 3.19 -3.46
C PRO A 234 7.48 3.56 -1.98
N ASP A 235 8.56 3.94 -1.29
CA ASP A 235 8.54 4.36 0.11
C ASP A 235 7.71 5.65 0.31
N VAL A 236 7.92 6.66 -0.56
CA VAL A 236 7.10 7.88 -0.56
C VAL A 236 5.63 7.55 -0.79
N ALA A 237 5.33 6.64 -1.73
CA ALA A 237 3.95 6.23 -1.98
C ALA A 237 3.32 5.51 -0.77
N ALA A 238 4.09 4.66 -0.06
CA ALA A 238 3.65 3.98 1.15
C ALA A 238 3.39 4.98 2.30
N TRP A 239 4.31 5.93 2.51
CA TRP A 239 4.17 6.99 3.50
C TRP A 239 2.98 7.91 3.19
N THR A 240 2.80 8.29 1.92
CA THR A 240 1.64 9.06 1.46
C THR A 240 0.34 8.31 1.77
N THR A 241 0.28 7.01 1.44
CA THR A 241 -0.89 6.17 1.73
C THR A 241 -1.21 6.16 3.22
N GLU A 242 -0.19 6.09 4.08
CA GLU A 242 -0.36 6.10 5.52
C GLU A 242 -0.83 7.45 6.08
N ILE A 243 -0.30 8.57 5.55
CA ILE A 243 -0.79 9.91 5.87
C ILE A 243 -2.29 10.00 5.62
N PHE A 244 -2.75 9.56 4.45
CA PHE A 244 -4.16 9.62 4.09
C PHE A 244 -5.00 8.64 4.91
N ALA A 245 -4.48 7.45 5.22
CA ALA A 245 -5.15 6.51 6.11
C ALA A 245 -5.36 7.10 7.52
N ASP A 246 -4.33 7.71 8.13
CA ASP A 246 -4.46 8.35 9.45
C ASP A 246 -5.33 9.62 9.40
N ALA A 247 -5.28 10.38 8.30
CA ALA A 247 -6.15 11.54 8.09
C ALA A 247 -7.62 11.13 8.05
N LEU A 248 -7.97 10.14 7.23
CA LEU A 248 -9.33 9.60 7.11
C LEU A 248 -9.83 9.06 8.45
N ARG A 249 -8.99 8.29 9.16
CA ARG A 249 -9.28 7.81 10.52
C ARG A 249 -9.57 8.97 11.48
N ALA A 250 -8.74 10.00 11.48
CA ALA A 250 -8.90 11.15 12.37
C ALA A 250 -10.12 12.00 12.06
N THR A 251 -10.55 12.02 10.79
CA THR A 251 -11.85 12.57 10.37
C THR A 251 -13.02 11.60 10.60
N GLY A 252 -12.81 10.49 11.32
CA GLY A 252 -13.90 9.59 11.72
C GLY A 252 -14.32 8.57 10.67
N THR A 253 -13.59 8.41 9.57
CA THR A 253 -13.83 7.31 8.61
C THR A 253 -13.34 6.00 9.22
N ALA A 254 -14.26 5.04 9.39
CA ALA A 254 -13.97 3.73 9.96
C ALA A 254 -14.15 2.57 8.97
N GLU A 255 -14.78 2.82 7.82
CA GLU A 255 -14.95 1.81 6.78
C GLU A 255 -13.65 1.62 5.97
N PRO A 256 -13.45 0.45 5.33
CA PRO A 256 -12.34 0.27 4.41
C PRO A 256 -12.41 1.27 3.26
N VAL A 257 -11.23 1.74 2.84
CA VAL A 257 -11.08 2.67 1.71
C VAL A 257 -10.03 2.15 0.74
N LEU A 258 -10.19 2.43 -0.54
CA LEU A 258 -9.14 2.26 -1.53
C LEU A 258 -8.41 3.60 -1.68
N VAL A 259 -7.14 3.63 -1.29
CA VAL A 259 -6.23 4.75 -1.55
C VAL A 259 -5.37 4.39 -2.75
N THR A 260 -5.25 5.30 -3.71
CA THR A 260 -4.25 5.20 -4.76
C THR A 260 -3.29 6.37 -4.68
N VAL A 261 -2.01 6.13 -4.95
CA VAL A 261 -0.95 7.13 -5.00
C VAL A 261 -0.16 6.87 -6.28
N SER A 262 -0.14 7.83 -7.20
CA SER A 262 0.58 7.65 -8.45
C SER A 262 1.31 8.91 -8.88
N GLN A 263 2.39 8.73 -9.63
CA GLN A 263 3.10 9.85 -10.22
C GLN A 263 2.24 10.43 -11.35
N GLN A 264 2.11 11.76 -11.41
CA GLN A 264 1.64 12.38 -12.65
C GLN A 264 2.67 12.08 -13.75
N GLY A 265 2.20 11.54 -14.89
CA GLY A 265 3.07 11.33 -16.03
C GLY A 265 3.74 12.65 -16.41
N GLN A 266 5.05 12.60 -16.65
CA GLN A 266 5.77 13.67 -17.34
C GLN A 266 5.25 13.83 -18.76
#